data_AF-U1SDC3-F1
#
_entry.id   AF-U1SDC3-F1
#
_cell.length_a   1.000
_cell.length_b   1.000
_cell.length_c   1.000
_cell.angle_alpha   90.00
_cell.angle_beta   90.00
_cell.angle_gamma   90.00
#
_symmetry.space_group_name_H-M   'P 1'
#
loop_
_entity.id
_entity.type
_entity.pdbx_description
1 polymer ?
#
loop_
_entity_poly.entity_id
_entity_poly.type
_entity_poly.pdbx_seq_one_letter_code
_entity_poly.pdbx_strand_id
1 'polypeptide(L)'
;MLVRYTRQLVTAALIAAAGLGMGACSAHPGAAVVTSSGVTFSNADIHQAAQQLSFLTGGRRMYSDGQIRAAIMNEDAYLAGGAVVGVTVSDEVMNELNQEAAKAQNLEPIELTPATRAALTSLFINYQLTGIMQMNPTVAAQVNQVMNEASSSSTATLNPRFPVSSVKAEPTLFGDAVSGEKEPDVSSLMGGGTPGTTTR
;
A
#
# COMPACT_ATOMS: atom_id res chain seq x y z
N MET A 1 8.54 21.46 -56.43
CA MET A 1 7.61 21.30 -55.30
C MET A 1 8.37 20.55 -54.21
N LEU A 2 8.87 21.29 -53.21
CA LEU A 2 9.86 20.81 -52.25
C LEU A 2 9.15 20.14 -51.06
N VAL A 3 9.45 18.86 -50.83
CA VAL A 3 8.97 18.07 -49.69
C VAL A 3 9.68 18.57 -48.42
N ARG A 4 8.92 18.90 -47.36
CA ARG A 4 9.46 18.97 -45.99
C ARG A 4 8.46 18.36 -45.00
N TYR A 5 8.87 17.21 -44.48
CA TYR A 5 8.22 16.38 -43.48
C TYR A 5 8.74 16.82 -42.11
N THR A 6 7.90 17.37 -41.23
CA THR A 6 8.29 17.70 -39.85
C THR A 6 7.81 16.60 -38.91
N ARG A 7 8.72 15.68 -38.55
CA ARG A 7 8.55 14.76 -37.42
C ARG A 7 8.83 15.54 -36.13
N GLN A 8 7.84 15.70 -35.26
CA GLN A 8 8.08 16.19 -33.91
C GLN A 8 8.54 15.03 -33.03
N LEU A 9 9.78 15.15 -32.55
CA LEU A 9 10.44 14.18 -31.68
C LEU A 9 9.97 14.39 -30.23
N VAL A 10 9.52 13.30 -29.63
CA VAL A 10 9.26 13.11 -28.21
C VAL A 10 10.54 13.44 -27.43
N THR A 11 10.44 14.37 -26.46
CA THR A 11 11.53 14.64 -25.51
C THR A 11 11.05 14.24 -24.12
N ALA A 12 11.49 13.06 -23.68
CA ALA A 12 11.38 12.61 -22.30
C ALA A 12 12.35 13.44 -21.44
N ALA A 13 11.84 14.14 -20.43
CA ALA A 13 12.66 14.88 -19.47
C ALA A 13 12.96 13.99 -18.25
N LEU A 14 14.26 13.70 -18.08
CA LEU A 14 14.88 13.05 -16.93
C LEU A 14 14.57 13.82 -15.63
N ILE A 15 14.10 13.11 -14.61
CA ILE A 15 14.00 13.63 -13.24
C ILE A 15 15.36 13.42 -12.56
N ALA A 16 16.09 14.51 -12.34
CA ALA A 16 17.35 14.52 -11.61
C ALA A 16 17.11 14.74 -10.10
N ALA A 17 17.74 13.88 -9.30
CA ALA A 17 17.80 13.95 -7.84
C ALA A 17 18.72 15.10 -7.36
N ALA A 18 18.33 15.79 -6.28
CA ALA A 18 19.23 16.31 -5.23
C ALA A 18 18.43 17.04 -4.14
N GLY A 19 18.76 16.78 -2.88
CA GLY A 19 18.21 17.51 -1.74
C GLY A 19 18.60 16.91 -0.39
N LEU A 20 19.91 16.83 -0.12
CA LEU A 20 20.47 16.55 1.21
C LEU A 20 20.21 17.75 2.13
N GLY A 21 19.38 17.58 3.16
CA GLY A 21 19.26 18.49 4.30
C GLY A 21 19.77 17.78 5.56
N MET A 22 20.86 18.27 6.13
CA MET A 22 21.43 17.76 7.39
C MET A 22 20.61 18.23 8.59
N GLY A 23 20.39 17.32 9.56
CA GLY A 23 19.85 17.65 10.87
C GLY A 23 19.67 16.41 11.77
N ALA A 24 20.54 16.30 12.77
CA ALA A 24 20.43 15.58 14.05
C ALA A 24 20.16 14.05 14.07
N CYS A 25 21.27 13.32 14.21
CA CYS A 25 21.55 12.13 15.03
C CYS A 25 20.53 10.98 15.15
N SER A 26 21.02 9.80 14.74
CA SER A 26 20.52 8.42 14.96
C SER A 26 19.53 7.84 13.95
N ALA A 27 19.27 8.51 12.83
CA ALA A 27 18.40 8.00 11.77
C ALA A 27 19.22 7.72 10.50
N HIS A 28 19.05 6.55 9.89
CA HIS A 28 19.56 6.24 8.54
C HIS A 28 19.34 7.46 7.60
N PRO A 29 20.40 8.14 7.13
CA PRO A 29 20.24 9.32 6.27
C PRO A 29 19.45 8.93 5.01
N GLY A 30 18.24 9.47 4.85
CA GLY A 30 17.38 9.23 3.70
C GLY A 30 16.31 8.14 3.87
N ALA A 31 16.35 7.33 4.94
CA ALA A 31 15.28 6.38 5.23
C ALA A 31 13.98 7.09 5.62
N ALA A 32 12.87 6.62 5.11
CA ALA A 32 11.53 6.94 5.56
C ALA A 32 11.05 5.94 6.61
N VAL A 33 11.23 4.64 6.35
CA VAL A 33 10.85 3.53 7.22
C VAL A 33 11.98 2.50 7.23
N VAL A 34 12.22 1.89 8.39
CA VAL A 34 13.03 0.68 8.52
C VAL A 34 12.13 -0.39 9.12
N THR A 35 11.97 -1.53 8.47
CA THR A 35 11.14 -2.66 8.95
C THR A 35 11.83 -3.39 10.10
N SER A 36 11.10 -4.27 10.81
CA SER A 36 11.68 -5.15 11.83
C SER A 36 12.74 -6.11 11.29
N SER A 37 12.68 -6.45 9.99
CA SER A 37 13.71 -7.25 9.32
C SER A 37 14.96 -6.44 8.93
N GLY A 38 14.96 -5.14 9.18
CA GLY A 38 16.07 -4.22 8.86
C GLY A 38 16.05 -3.68 7.42
N VAL A 39 15.01 -3.98 6.63
CA VAL A 39 14.85 -3.42 5.29
C VAL A 39 14.53 -1.93 5.41
N THR A 40 15.25 -1.12 4.64
CA THR A 40 15.14 0.34 4.69
C THR A 40 14.50 0.86 3.41
N PHE A 41 13.46 1.67 3.55
CA PHE A 41 12.77 2.33 2.44
C PHE A 41 12.96 3.84 2.51
N SER A 42 13.37 4.47 1.42
CA SER A 42 13.54 5.91 1.29
C SER A 42 12.22 6.63 0.99
N ASN A 43 12.22 7.97 1.02
CA ASN A 43 11.05 8.74 0.57
C ASN A 43 10.67 8.47 -0.88
N ALA A 44 11.66 8.26 -1.74
CA ALA A 44 11.42 7.98 -3.15
C ALA A 44 10.71 6.63 -3.30
N ASP A 45 11.13 5.62 -2.53
CA ASP A 45 10.49 4.30 -2.53
C ASP A 45 9.04 4.37 -2.05
N ILE A 46 8.80 5.14 -0.98
CA ILE A 46 7.44 5.37 -0.45
C ILE A 46 6.55 6.08 -1.48
N HIS A 47 7.08 7.13 -2.14
CA HIS A 47 6.32 7.89 -3.12
C HIS A 47 6.04 7.06 -4.38
N GLN A 48 7.02 6.28 -4.83
CA GLN A 48 6.85 5.35 -5.95
C GLN A 48 5.83 4.27 -5.60
N ALA A 49 5.85 3.72 -4.39
CA ALA A 49 4.85 2.76 -3.93
C ALA A 49 3.44 3.34 -3.93
N ALA A 50 3.26 4.59 -3.51
CA ALA A 50 1.98 5.29 -3.61
C ALA A 50 1.48 5.38 -5.06
N GLN A 51 2.34 5.76 -6.00
CA GLN A 51 2.00 5.83 -7.43
C GLN A 51 1.66 4.45 -8.01
N GLN A 52 2.45 3.43 -7.68
CA GLN A 52 2.22 2.06 -8.16
C GLN A 52 0.93 1.46 -7.58
N LEU A 53 0.59 1.74 -6.32
CA LEU A 53 -0.70 1.32 -5.73
C LEU A 53 -1.90 2.05 -6.35
N SER A 54 -1.74 3.34 -6.70
CA SER A 54 -2.75 4.05 -7.48
C SER A 54 -2.95 3.40 -8.85
N PHE A 55 -1.89 2.95 -9.52
CA PHE A 55 -2.00 2.15 -10.74
C PHE A 55 -2.75 0.83 -10.50
N LEU A 56 -2.39 0.08 -9.45
CA LEU A 56 -3.03 -1.21 -9.14
C LEU A 56 -4.53 -1.10 -8.87
N THR A 57 -4.99 0.05 -8.39
CA THR A 57 -6.43 0.32 -8.14
C THR A 57 -7.13 1.01 -9.31
N GLY A 58 -6.47 1.13 -10.47
CA GLY A 58 -7.01 1.84 -11.63
C GLY A 58 -7.32 3.31 -11.37
N GLY A 59 -6.55 3.94 -10.47
CA GLY A 59 -6.73 5.32 -10.04
C GLY A 59 -7.94 5.57 -9.14
N ARG A 60 -8.69 4.53 -8.75
CA ARG A 60 -9.90 4.68 -7.90
C ARG A 60 -9.56 4.97 -6.45
N ARG A 61 -8.36 4.58 -6.00
CA ARG A 61 -7.86 4.84 -4.66
C ARG A 61 -6.49 5.48 -4.75
N MET A 62 -6.37 6.63 -4.10
CA MET A 62 -5.10 7.33 -3.95
C MET A 62 -4.55 7.03 -2.57
N TYR A 63 -3.30 6.58 -2.52
CA TYR A 63 -2.58 6.40 -1.26
C TYR A 63 -1.64 7.57 -1.06
N SER A 64 -1.70 8.18 0.11
CA SER A 64 -0.69 9.15 0.54
C SER A 64 0.57 8.45 1.00
N ASP A 65 1.72 9.13 0.90
CA ASP A 65 2.98 8.63 1.45
C ASP A 65 2.86 8.25 2.94
N GLY A 66 2.02 8.94 3.72
CA GLY A 66 1.76 8.59 5.12
C GLY A 66 1.09 7.23 5.27
N GLN A 67 0.06 6.96 4.45
CA GLN A 67 -0.62 5.66 4.44
C GLN A 67 0.30 4.53 3.99
N ILE A 68 1.20 4.77 3.02
CA ILE A 68 2.18 3.77 2.60
C ILE A 68 3.16 3.45 3.73
N ARG A 69 3.70 4.47 4.40
CA ARG A 69 4.57 4.26 5.56
C ARG A 69 3.84 3.51 6.68
N ALA A 70 2.56 3.84 6.93
CA ALA A 70 1.77 3.17 7.95
C ALA A 70 1.53 1.69 7.62
N ALA A 71 1.22 1.38 6.36
CA ALA A 71 1.07 0.00 5.91
C ALA A 71 2.35 -0.81 6.13
N ILE A 72 3.51 -0.25 5.77
CA ILE A 72 4.81 -0.93 5.94
C ILE A 72 5.19 -1.04 7.43
N MET A 73 4.98 0.01 8.23
CA MET A 73 5.30 0.00 9.66
C MET A 73 4.50 -1.04 10.46
N ASN A 74 3.31 -1.39 9.98
CA ASN A 74 2.42 -2.35 10.63
C ASN A 74 2.44 -3.74 9.97
N GLU A 75 3.40 -4.00 9.07
CA GLU A 75 3.49 -5.26 8.32
C GLU A 75 3.51 -6.49 9.23
N ASP A 76 4.32 -6.47 10.31
CA ASP A 76 4.40 -7.57 11.28
C ASP A 76 3.04 -7.91 11.89
N ALA A 77 2.27 -6.88 12.23
CA ALA A 77 0.96 -7.05 12.83
C ALA A 77 -0.04 -7.65 11.83
N TYR A 78 -0.06 -7.15 10.60
CA TYR A 78 -0.93 -7.70 9.56
C TYR A 78 -0.55 -9.14 9.20
N LEU A 79 0.73 -9.46 9.07
CA LEU A 79 1.18 -10.84 8.85
C LEU A 79 0.73 -11.78 9.98
N ALA A 80 0.86 -11.34 11.23
CA ALA A 80 0.44 -12.12 12.40
C ALA A 80 -1.09 -12.33 12.43
N GLY A 81 -1.87 -11.26 12.18
CA GLY A 81 -3.34 -11.36 12.08
C GLY A 81 -3.80 -12.25 10.92
N GLY A 82 -3.17 -12.12 9.75
CA GLY A 82 -3.43 -12.96 8.58
C GLY A 82 -3.17 -14.43 8.86
N ALA A 83 -2.08 -14.76 9.56
CA ALA A 83 -1.74 -16.14 9.92
C ALA A 83 -2.83 -16.82 10.77
N VAL A 84 -3.52 -16.09 11.67
CA VAL A 84 -4.62 -16.61 12.48
C VAL A 84 -5.76 -17.16 11.62
N VAL A 85 -6.02 -16.51 10.48
CA VAL A 85 -7.14 -16.84 9.58
C VAL A 85 -6.68 -17.56 8.31
N GLY A 86 -5.41 -17.96 8.22
CA GLY A 86 -4.84 -18.62 7.05
C GLY A 86 -4.70 -17.74 5.82
N VAL A 87 -4.64 -16.41 5.98
CA VAL A 87 -4.37 -15.46 4.89
C VAL A 87 -2.86 -15.25 4.77
N THR A 88 -2.32 -15.54 3.60
CA THR A 88 -0.92 -15.29 3.23
C THR A 88 -0.85 -14.59 1.89
N VAL A 89 0.14 -13.72 1.70
CA VAL A 89 0.40 -13.04 0.42
C VAL A 89 1.70 -13.60 -0.16
N SER A 90 1.62 -14.21 -1.34
CA SER A 90 2.80 -14.69 -2.07
C SER A 90 3.16 -13.76 -3.22
N ASP A 91 4.36 -13.94 -3.77
CA ASP A 91 4.80 -13.18 -4.94
C ASP A 91 3.93 -13.43 -6.17
N GLU A 92 3.38 -14.63 -6.30
CA GLU A 92 2.43 -14.99 -7.36
C GLU A 92 1.14 -14.17 -7.25
N VAL A 93 0.56 -14.06 -6.05
CA VAL A 93 -0.64 -13.26 -5.81
C VAL A 93 -0.41 -11.79 -6.18
N MET A 94 0.74 -11.23 -5.80
CA MET A 94 1.08 -9.85 -6.14
C MET A 94 1.26 -9.65 -7.66
N ASN A 95 1.88 -10.63 -8.33
CA ASN A 95 2.04 -10.59 -9.78
C ASN A 95 0.69 -10.72 -10.51
N GLU A 96 -0.22 -11.56 -10.02
CA GLU A 96 -1.58 -11.71 -10.55
C GLU A 96 -2.39 -10.42 -10.39
N LEU A 97 -2.37 -9.78 -9.21
CA LEU A 97 -3.02 -8.48 -8.99
C LEU A 97 -2.51 -7.41 -9.96
N ASN A 98 -1.20 -7.40 -10.20
CA ASN A 98 -0.58 -6.48 -11.14
C ASN A 98 -0.97 -6.77 -12.59
N GLN A 99 -1.02 -8.04 -12.99
CA GLN A 99 -1.51 -8.43 -14.30
C GLN A 99 -2.98 -8.06 -14.50
N GLU A 100 -3.83 -8.27 -13.49
CA GLU A 100 -5.25 -7.95 -13.57
C GLU A 100 -5.48 -6.44 -13.66
N ALA A 101 -4.77 -5.66 -12.84
CA ALA A 101 -4.82 -4.20 -12.90
C ALA A 101 -4.39 -3.66 -14.28
N ALA A 102 -3.35 -4.27 -14.88
CA ALA A 102 -2.87 -3.92 -16.19
C ALA A 102 -3.89 -4.24 -17.29
N LYS A 103 -4.46 -5.46 -17.27
CA LYS A 103 -5.53 -5.88 -18.19
C LYS A 103 -6.75 -4.97 -18.11
N ALA A 104 -7.21 -4.67 -16.89
CA ALA A 104 -8.37 -3.81 -16.65
C ALA A 104 -8.19 -2.39 -17.20
N GLN A 105 -6.95 -1.92 -17.31
CA GLN A 105 -6.59 -0.60 -17.82
C GLN A 105 -6.10 -0.61 -19.27
N ASN A 106 -6.03 -1.79 -19.91
CA ASN A 106 -5.43 -1.97 -21.22
C ASN A 106 -3.98 -1.41 -21.30
N LEU A 107 -3.20 -1.71 -20.26
CA LEU A 107 -1.79 -1.34 -20.09
C LEU A 107 -0.94 -2.59 -19.86
N GLU A 108 0.38 -2.45 -19.92
CA GLU A 108 1.31 -3.50 -19.52
C GLU A 108 1.49 -3.53 -17.99
N PRO A 109 1.71 -4.72 -17.38
CA PRO A 109 2.04 -4.82 -15.97
C PRO A 109 3.33 -4.07 -15.64
N ILE A 110 3.38 -3.44 -14.47
CA ILE A 110 4.54 -2.69 -14.01
C ILE A 110 5.46 -3.56 -13.15
N GLU A 111 6.74 -3.21 -13.02
CA GLU A 111 7.58 -3.85 -12.02
C GLU A 111 7.27 -3.28 -10.63
N LEU A 112 6.74 -4.12 -9.74
CA LEU A 112 6.43 -3.71 -8.37
C LEU A 112 7.72 -3.60 -7.54
N THR A 113 7.96 -2.41 -6.99
CA THR A 113 9.12 -2.22 -6.10
C THR A 113 8.97 -3.00 -4.80
N PRO A 114 10.08 -3.24 -4.07
CA PRO A 114 10.03 -3.83 -2.73
C PRO A 114 9.11 -3.06 -1.75
N ALA A 115 9.13 -1.71 -1.78
CA ALA A 115 8.25 -0.89 -0.95
C ALA A 115 6.77 -1.07 -1.32
N THR A 116 6.47 -1.18 -2.62
CA THR A 116 5.12 -1.47 -3.12
C THR A 116 4.64 -2.83 -2.66
N ARG A 117 5.49 -3.87 -2.74
CA ARG A 117 5.15 -5.23 -2.29
C ARG A 117 4.87 -5.29 -0.79
N ALA A 118 5.72 -4.66 0.03
CA ALA A 118 5.51 -4.58 1.48
C ALA A 118 4.20 -3.85 1.83
N ALA A 119 3.97 -2.69 1.22
CA ALA A 119 2.72 -1.94 1.44
C ALA A 119 1.49 -2.72 0.95
N LEU A 120 1.56 -3.33 -0.23
CA LEU A 120 0.47 -4.14 -0.80
C LEU A 120 0.16 -5.35 0.08
N THR A 121 1.16 -6.00 0.64
CA THR A 121 0.99 -7.13 1.57
C THR A 121 0.13 -6.74 2.76
N SER A 122 0.52 -5.67 3.47
CA SER A 122 -0.26 -5.16 4.61
C SER A 122 -1.67 -4.74 4.22
N LEU A 123 -1.83 -4.02 3.11
CA LEU A 123 -3.13 -3.53 2.64
C LEU A 123 -4.07 -4.68 2.24
N PHE A 124 -3.54 -5.69 1.54
CA PHE A 124 -4.29 -6.85 1.11
C PHE A 124 -4.74 -7.69 2.30
N ILE A 125 -3.84 -7.96 3.26
CA ILE A 125 -4.20 -8.70 4.47
C ILE A 125 -5.24 -7.94 5.27
N ASN A 126 -5.08 -6.63 5.45
CA ASN A 126 -6.06 -5.79 6.14
C ASN A 126 -7.46 -5.88 5.50
N TYR A 127 -7.53 -5.85 4.16
CA TYR A 127 -8.78 -6.02 3.42
C TYR A 127 -9.42 -7.39 3.68
N GLN A 128 -8.64 -8.47 3.59
CA GLN A 128 -9.12 -9.83 3.85
C GLN A 128 -9.60 -10.01 5.29
N LEU A 129 -8.83 -9.50 6.26
CA LEU A 129 -9.19 -9.54 7.68
C LEU A 129 -10.50 -8.81 7.93
N THR A 130 -10.68 -7.62 7.36
CA THR A 130 -11.93 -6.86 7.48
C THR A 130 -13.13 -7.69 6.98
N GLY A 131 -13.04 -8.30 5.80
CA GLY A 131 -14.11 -9.14 5.27
C GLY A 131 -14.37 -10.39 6.12
N ILE A 132 -13.33 -11.09 6.55
CA ILE A 132 -13.44 -12.31 7.38
C ILE A 132 -14.08 -12.00 8.72
N MET A 133 -13.65 -10.94 9.41
CA MET A 133 -14.17 -10.58 10.72
C MET A 133 -15.60 -10.03 10.66
N GLN A 134 -15.99 -9.40 9.55
CA GLN A 134 -17.41 -9.05 9.29
C GLN A 134 -18.29 -10.30 9.16
N MET A 135 -17.82 -11.33 8.45
CA MET A 135 -18.56 -12.58 8.28
C MET A 135 -18.54 -13.46 9.53
N ASN A 136 -17.46 -13.41 10.30
CA ASN A 136 -17.26 -14.19 11.51
C ASN A 136 -16.66 -13.33 12.65
N PRO A 137 -17.50 -12.60 13.41
CA PRO A 137 -17.02 -11.72 14.46
C PRO A 137 -16.39 -12.45 15.64
N THR A 138 -16.57 -13.77 15.76
CA THR A 138 -15.99 -14.56 16.86
C THR A 138 -14.48 -14.67 16.78
N VAL A 139 -13.91 -14.51 15.58
CA VAL A 139 -12.45 -14.59 15.33
C VAL A 139 -11.76 -13.24 15.57
N ALA A 140 -12.53 -12.14 15.60
CA ALA A 140 -12.00 -10.79 15.73
C ALA A 140 -11.17 -10.57 17.01
N ALA A 141 -11.62 -11.11 18.14
CA ALA A 141 -10.89 -10.95 19.41
C ALA A 141 -9.50 -11.58 19.36
N GLN A 142 -9.37 -12.77 18.76
CA GLN A 142 -8.10 -13.47 18.62
C GLN A 142 -7.17 -12.75 17.64
N VAL A 143 -7.70 -12.33 16.48
CA VAL A 143 -6.93 -11.56 15.49
C VAL A 143 -6.42 -10.27 16.11
N ASN A 144 -7.29 -9.48 16.74
CA ASN A 144 -6.90 -8.21 17.37
C ASN A 144 -5.83 -8.41 18.45
N GLN A 145 -5.94 -9.45 19.27
CA GLN A 145 -4.94 -9.76 20.28
C GLN A 145 -3.56 -10.02 19.65
N VAL A 146 -3.50 -10.92 18.65
CA VAL A 146 -2.25 -11.29 17.99
C VAL A 146 -1.63 -10.11 17.24
N MET A 147 -2.46 -9.28 16.59
CA MET A 147 -2.00 -8.06 15.92
C MET A 147 -1.41 -7.06 16.91
N ASN A 148 -2.00 -6.90 18.10
CA ASN A 148 -1.48 -6.01 19.14
C ASN A 148 -0.16 -6.52 19.73
N GLU A 149 -0.04 -7.83 19.97
CA GLU A 149 1.20 -8.46 20.45
C GLU A 149 2.33 -8.30 19.41
N ALA A 150 2.03 -8.51 18.13
CA ALA A 150 2.97 -8.30 17.03
C ALA A 150 3.36 -6.83 16.87
N SER A 151 2.40 -5.90 16.95
CA SER A 151 2.68 -4.46 16.92
C SER A 151 3.57 -4.01 18.07
N SER A 152 3.33 -4.55 19.27
CA SER A 152 4.09 -4.21 20.48
C SER A 152 5.51 -4.78 20.49
N SER A 153 5.73 -5.89 19.77
CA SER A 153 7.04 -6.52 19.61
C SER A 153 7.81 -6.07 18.37
N SER A 154 7.15 -5.33 17.46
CA SER A 154 7.77 -4.79 16.26
C SER A 154 8.93 -3.85 16.61
N THR A 155 10.03 -4.00 15.87
CA THR A 155 11.21 -3.14 15.96
C THR A 155 11.29 -2.16 14.79
N ALA A 156 10.24 -2.11 13.96
CA ALA A 156 10.14 -1.17 12.86
C ALA A 156 10.26 0.27 13.35
N THR A 157 11.05 1.08 12.65
CA THR A 157 11.30 2.48 13.00
C THR A 157 10.88 3.41 11.88
N LEU A 158 10.23 4.49 12.28
CA LEU A 158 9.87 5.60 11.40
C LEU A 158 10.91 6.71 11.55
N ASN A 159 11.29 7.34 10.44
CA ASN A 159 12.12 8.53 10.51
C ASN A 159 11.44 9.64 11.33
N PRO A 160 12.08 10.18 12.39
CA PRO A 160 11.49 11.18 13.28
C PRO A 160 10.97 12.46 12.63
N ARG A 161 11.40 12.77 11.40
CA ARG A 161 10.88 13.91 10.64
C ARG A 161 9.41 13.77 10.24
N PHE A 162 8.89 12.54 10.23
CA PHE A 162 7.47 12.27 9.97
C PHE A 162 6.72 12.23 11.29
N PRO A 163 5.60 12.96 11.42
CA PRO A 163 4.83 12.92 12.65
C PRO A 163 4.33 11.50 12.89
N VAL A 164 4.44 11.00 14.12
CA VAL A 164 3.95 9.66 14.48
C VAL A 164 2.46 9.49 14.18
N SER A 165 1.66 10.55 14.26
CA SER A 165 0.26 10.54 13.85
C SER A 165 0.05 10.30 12.35
N SER A 166 1.07 10.51 11.50
CA SER A 166 0.98 10.24 10.07
C SER A 166 1.30 8.80 9.67
N VAL A 167 1.77 7.95 10.61
CA VAL A 167 2.37 6.64 10.26
C VAL A 167 2.28 5.57 11.36
N LYS A 168 2.22 5.92 12.66
CA LYS A 168 2.03 4.98 13.78
C LYS A 168 0.55 4.87 14.16
N ALA A 169 -0.32 4.81 13.15
CA ALA A 169 -1.65 4.28 13.41
C ALA A 169 -1.44 2.81 13.75
N GLU A 170 -1.76 2.41 14.98
CA GLU A 170 -1.91 0.99 15.29
C GLU A 170 -2.80 0.37 14.19
N PRO A 171 -2.53 -0.89 13.79
CA PRO A 171 -3.34 -1.54 12.79
C PRO A 171 -4.81 -1.40 13.20
N THR A 172 -5.67 -0.96 12.29
CA THR A 172 -7.08 -0.75 12.62
C THR A 172 -7.67 -2.06 13.12
N LEU A 173 -8.06 -2.10 14.39
CA LEU A 173 -8.59 -3.30 14.99
C LEU A 173 -10.06 -3.45 14.65
N PHE A 174 -10.54 -4.68 14.61
CA PHE A 174 -11.97 -4.89 14.46
C PHE A 174 -12.73 -4.36 15.67
N GLY A 175 -13.73 -3.53 15.43
CA GLY A 175 -14.49 -2.86 16.48
C GLY A 175 -13.96 -1.47 16.86
N ASP A 176 -12.81 -1.04 16.34
CA ASP A 176 -12.47 0.39 16.36
C ASP A 176 -13.52 1.15 15.56
N ALA A 177 -14.09 2.20 16.16
CA ALA A 177 -15.05 3.05 15.49
C ALA A 177 -14.35 3.82 14.37
N VAL A 178 -14.40 3.28 13.15
CA VAL A 178 -13.99 4.00 11.94
C VAL A 178 -15.01 5.11 11.73
N SER A 179 -14.60 6.37 11.94
CA SER A 179 -15.38 7.51 11.44
C SER A 179 -15.46 7.35 9.92
N GLY A 180 -16.63 6.95 9.42
CA GLY A 180 -16.76 6.35 8.11
C GLY A 180 -16.31 7.24 6.96
N GLU A 181 -15.24 6.85 6.27
CA GLU A 181 -15.17 7.03 4.83
C GLU A 181 -15.89 5.85 4.17
N LYS A 182 -16.77 6.20 3.23
CA LYS A 182 -17.65 5.31 2.49
C LYS A 182 -16.91 4.06 1.99
N GLU A 183 -17.55 2.91 2.20
CA GLU A 183 -17.07 1.57 1.85
C GLU A 183 -16.29 1.55 0.51
N PRO A 184 -15.13 0.89 0.44
CA PRO A 184 -14.45 0.68 -0.82
C PRO A 184 -15.36 -0.14 -1.73
N ASP A 185 -15.67 0.40 -2.92
CA ASP A 185 -16.40 -0.30 -3.96
C ASP A 185 -15.68 -1.61 -4.30
N VAL A 186 -16.31 -2.71 -3.87
CA VAL A 186 -15.91 -4.12 -4.01
C VAL A 186 -15.66 -4.54 -5.46
N SER A 187 -16.11 -3.75 -6.43
CA SER A 187 -15.91 -4.02 -7.87
C SER A 187 -14.52 -3.62 -8.38
N SER A 188 -13.70 -2.95 -7.56
CA SER A 188 -12.38 -2.45 -7.96
C SER A 188 -11.24 -3.43 -7.75
N LEU A 189 -11.41 -4.44 -6.89
CA LEU A 189 -10.40 -5.46 -6.59
C LEU A 189 -10.53 -6.75 -7.41
N MET A 190 -11.68 -6.99 -8.06
CA MET A 190 -12.07 -8.31 -8.59
C MET A 190 -12.43 -8.35 -10.09
N GLY A 191 -12.15 -7.29 -10.88
CA GLY A 191 -12.30 -7.34 -12.33
C GLY A 191 -13.74 -7.50 -12.85
N GLY A 192 -14.39 -6.37 -13.17
CA GLY A 192 -15.64 -6.29 -13.96
C GLY A 192 -16.93 -6.55 -13.15
N GLY A 193 -18.07 -5.88 -13.35
CA GLY A 193 -18.56 -4.96 -14.37
C GLY A 193 -20.06 -5.24 -14.55
N THR A 194 -20.94 -4.27 -14.29
CA THR A 194 -22.17 -3.88 -15.03
C THR A 194 -23.02 -2.92 -14.16
N PRO A 195 -23.46 -1.76 -14.66
CA PRO A 195 -24.31 -0.83 -13.92
C PRO A 195 -25.79 -1.21 -14.00
N GLY A 196 -26.44 -1.39 -12.85
CA GLY A 196 -27.89 -1.59 -12.74
C GLY A 196 -28.59 -0.31 -12.29
N THR A 197 -29.46 0.18 -13.16
CA THR A 197 -30.18 1.47 -13.17
C THR A 197 -31.12 1.69 -11.98
N THR A 198 -31.00 2.83 -11.30
CA THR A 198 -32.03 3.35 -10.38
C THR A 198 -33.22 3.86 -11.17
N THR A 199 -34.41 3.30 -10.94
CA THR A 199 -35.68 4.00 -11.23
C THR A 199 -36.35 4.36 -9.91
N ARG A 200 -36.81 5.61 -9.89
CA ARG A 200 -37.47 6.40 -8.84
C ARG A 200 -38.60 5.70 -8.10
#